data_AF-A0A3G7U236-F1
#
_entry.id   AF-A0A3G7U236-F1
#
_cell.length_a   1.000
_cell.length_b   1.000
_cell.length_c   1.000
_cell.angle_alpha   90.00
_cell.angle_beta   90.00
_cell.angle_gamma   90.00
#
_symmetry.space_group_name_H-M   'P 1'
#
loop_
_entity.id
_entity.type
_entity.pdbx_description
1 polymer ?
#
loop_
_entity_poly.entity_id
_entity_poly.type
_entity_poly.pdbx_seq_one_letter_code
_entity_poly.pdbx_strand_id
1 'polypeptide(L)'
;MSLRRTLHGLKTKGMLAKWRAEKGKRLVRIWSGEWQCYWRASGCGYTTDVAEAGIYTFDEAVRFSGHCSHEKQIAYYFLPEPQP
;
A
#
# COMPACT_ATOMS: atom_id res chain seq x y z
N MET A 1 9.67 -5.65 -12.33
CA MET A 1 10.16 -4.67 -11.33
C MET A 1 8.97 -4.16 -10.52
N SER A 2 8.81 -4.59 -9.26
CA SER A 2 7.73 -4.09 -8.39
C SER A 2 8.09 -2.69 -7.89
N LEU A 3 7.26 -1.72 -8.24
CA LEU A 3 7.46 -0.32 -7.84
C LEU A 3 7.17 -0.18 -6.34
N ARG A 4 8.21 -0.07 -5.50
CA ARG A 4 8.08 0.22 -4.06
C ARG A 4 8.03 1.74 -3.88
N ARG A 5 6.94 2.27 -3.29
CA ARG A 5 6.88 3.68 -2.88
C ARG A 5 6.35 3.80 -1.46
N THR A 6 7.04 4.62 -0.67
CA THR A 6 6.64 4.96 0.70
C THR A 6 5.51 5.99 0.68
N LEU A 7 4.54 5.83 1.57
CA LEU A 7 3.40 6.75 1.73
C LEU A 7 3.84 8.22 1.86
N HIS A 8 4.92 8.49 2.61
CA HIS A 8 5.39 9.85 2.83
C HIS A 8 6.02 10.50 1.61
N GLY A 9 6.68 9.71 0.75
CA GLY A 9 7.13 10.19 -0.55
C GLY A 9 5.98 10.56 -1.51
N LEU A 10 4.76 10.07 -1.24
CA LEU A 10 3.56 10.40 -1.99
C LEU A 10 2.80 11.61 -1.42
N LYS A 11 3.06 12.03 -0.16
CA LYS A 11 2.34 13.13 0.51
C LYS A 11 2.70 14.54 0.00
N THR A 12 3.59 14.69 -0.98
CA THR A 12 3.82 15.98 -1.63
C THR A 12 2.53 16.47 -2.32
N LYS A 13 2.14 17.73 -2.05
CA LYS A 13 0.90 18.38 -2.51
C LYS A 13 0.76 18.30 -4.05
N GLY A 14 0.17 17.22 -4.55
CA GLY A 14 -0.13 17.01 -5.96
C GLY A 14 0.14 15.60 -6.48
N MET A 15 1.18 14.92 -5.98
CA MET A 15 1.51 13.57 -6.45
C MET A 15 0.49 12.53 -5.99
N LEU A 16 0.01 12.60 -4.75
CA LEU A 16 -1.01 11.67 -4.25
C LEU A 16 -2.32 11.76 -5.05
N ALA A 17 -2.80 12.99 -5.32
CA ALA A 17 -4.03 13.19 -6.06
C ALA A 17 -3.92 12.66 -7.50
N LYS A 18 -2.80 12.96 -8.17
CA LYS A 18 -2.50 12.40 -9.50
C LYS A 18 -2.44 10.88 -9.48
N TRP A 19 -1.79 10.29 -8.48
CA TRP A 19 -1.68 8.84 -8.34
C TRP A 19 -3.00 8.17 -7.97
N ARG A 20 -3.85 8.80 -7.19
CA ARG A 20 -5.21 8.32 -6.94
C ARG A 20 -6.04 8.31 -8.22
N ALA A 21 -5.91 9.32 -9.07
CA ALA A 21 -6.58 9.36 -10.36
C ALA A 21 -6.04 8.31 -11.35
N GLU A 22 -4.71 8.17 -11.46
CA GLU A 22 -4.06 7.25 -12.42
C GLU A 22 -4.04 5.79 -11.95
N LYS A 23 -3.88 5.57 -10.64
CA LYS A 23 -3.60 4.25 -10.04
C LYS A 23 -4.53 3.87 -8.90
N GLY A 24 -5.54 4.67 -8.57
CA GLY A 24 -6.45 4.41 -7.45
C GLY A 24 -7.10 3.03 -7.50
N LYS A 25 -7.39 2.51 -8.70
CA LYS A 25 -7.99 1.19 -8.94
C LYS A 25 -6.96 0.04 -8.96
N ARG A 26 -5.66 0.33 -8.94
CA ARG A 26 -4.63 -0.71 -8.94
C ARG A 26 -4.59 -1.40 -7.60
N LEU A 27 -4.46 -2.72 -7.65
CA LEU A 27 -4.32 -3.54 -6.46
C LEU A 27 -2.90 -3.41 -5.89
N VAL A 28 -2.84 -3.21 -4.59
CA VAL A 28 -1.61 -3.06 -3.82
C VAL A 28 -1.67 -3.87 -2.52
N ARG A 29 -0.51 -4.27 -2.04
CA ARG A 29 -0.32 -4.76 -0.66
C ARG A 29 0.32 -3.66 0.17
N ILE A 30 -0.10 -3.56 1.43
CA ILE A 30 0.45 -2.62 2.40
C ILE A 30 1.55 -3.33 3.18
N TRP A 31 2.78 -2.83 3.10
CA TRP A 31 3.91 -3.29 3.88
C TRP A 31 4.20 -2.33 5.02
N SER A 32 4.31 -2.85 6.23
CA SER A 32 4.78 -2.13 7.41
C SER A 32 6.28 -2.36 7.59
N GLY A 33 7.08 -1.29 7.48
CA GLY A 33 8.51 -1.38 7.75
C GLY A 33 8.84 -1.55 9.23
N GLU A 34 7.97 -1.05 10.12
CA GLU A 34 8.10 -1.20 11.59
C GLU A 34 8.08 -2.67 12.02
N TRP A 35 7.11 -3.44 11.52
CA TRP A 35 6.95 -4.86 11.87
C TRP A 35 7.59 -5.81 10.85
N GLN A 36 8.11 -5.27 9.75
CA GLN A 36 8.58 -6.05 8.59
C GLN A 36 7.55 -7.09 8.12
N CYS A 37 6.28 -6.67 8.05
CA CYS A 37 5.15 -7.53 7.71
C CYS A 37 4.16 -6.83 6.76
N TYR A 38 3.37 -7.62 6.04
CA TYR A 38 2.21 -7.16 5.29
C TYR A 38 0.98 -7.04 6.17
N TRP A 39 0.10 -6.10 5.84
CA TRP A 39 -1.22 -6.01 6.47
C TRP A 39 -2.10 -7.12 5.90
N ARG A 40 -2.78 -7.87 6.77
CA ARG A 40 -3.79 -8.86 6.36
C ARG A 40 -5.03 -8.17 5.84
N ALA A 41 -5.88 -8.91 5.12
CA ALA A 41 -7.19 -8.42 4.68
C ALA A 41 -8.05 -7.99 5.89
N SER A 42 -8.94 -7.02 5.68
CA SER A 42 -9.88 -6.50 6.70
C SER A 42 -9.23 -5.89 7.96
N GLY A 43 -7.94 -5.55 7.92
CA GLY A 43 -7.25 -4.98 9.08
C GLY A 43 -7.02 -5.95 10.24
N CYS A 44 -7.16 -7.26 10.01
CA CYS A 44 -6.99 -8.31 11.03
C CYS A 44 -5.50 -8.68 11.26
N GLY A 45 -4.68 -7.66 11.56
CA GLY A 45 -3.28 -7.82 11.96
C GLY A 45 -2.28 -7.90 10.81
N TYR A 46 -1.12 -8.48 11.10
CA TYR A 46 0.05 -8.50 10.23
C TYR A 46 0.45 -9.94 9.88
N THR A 47 1.02 -10.13 8.69
CA THR A 47 1.54 -11.42 8.23
C THR A 47 2.85 -11.22 7.48
N THR A 48 3.78 -12.15 7.62
CA THR A 48 4.98 -12.22 6.79
C THR A 48 4.73 -12.96 5.47
N ASP A 49 3.64 -13.74 5.40
CA ASP A 49 3.27 -14.48 4.20
C ASP A 49 2.55 -13.56 3.20
N VAL A 50 3.11 -13.50 1.99
CA VAL A 50 2.60 -12.71 0.86
C VAL A 50 1.27 -13.25 0.34
N ALA A 51 1.02 -14.55 0.47
CA ALA A 51 -0.25 -15.17 0.06
C ALA A 51 -1.41 -14.74 0.99
N GLU A 52 -1.12 -14.59 2.27
CA GLU A 52 -2.05 -14.15 3.32
C GLU A 52 -2.20 -12.62 3.39
N ALA A 53 -1.38 -11.89 2.64
CA ALA A 53 -1.38 -10.43 2.64
C ALA A 53 -2.68 -9.90 2.02
N GLY A 54 -3.28 -8.93 2.71
CA GLY A 54 -4.46 -8.23 2.22
C GLY A 54 -4.16 -7.47 0.93
N ILE A 55 -5.05 -7.65 -0.04
CA ILE A 55 -5.01 -6.93 -1.30
C ILE A 55 -6.04 -5.80 -1.21
N TYR A 56 -5.58 -4.59 -1.45
CA TYR A 56 -6.37 -3.37 -1.36
C TYR A 56 -6.24 -2.59 -2.65
N THR A 57 -7.25 -1.79 -2.99
CA THR A 57 -7.02 -0.76 -4.01
C THR A 57 -6.03 0.27 -3.46
N PHE A 58 -5.27 0.93 -4.34
CA PHE A 58 -4.33 1.96 -3.91
C PHE A 58 -5.02 3.08 -3.12
N ASP A 59 -6.26 3.44 -3.50
CA ASP A 59 -7.03 4.44 -2.75
C ASP A 59 -7.38 3.99 -1.33
N GLU A 60 -7.87 2.75 -1.18
CA GLU A 60 -8.15 2.15 0.12
C GLU A 60 -6.87 2.03 0.95
N ALA A 61 -5.78 1.58 0.35
CA ALA A 61 -4.50 1.44 1.04
C ALA A 61 -3.99 2.78 1.58
N VAL A 62 -4.11 3.86 0.80
CA VAL A 62 -3.79 5.22 1.24
C VAL A 62 -4.75 5.69 2.33
N ARG A 63 -6.03 5.37 2.24
CA ARG A 63 -7.02 5.74 3.27
C ARG A 63 -6.76 5.00 4.58
N PHE A 64 -6.50 3.69 4.52
CA PHE A 64 -6.21 2.85 5.68
C PHE A 64 -4.91 3.24 6.34
N SER A 65 -3.82 3.41 5.58
CA SER A 65 -2.53 3.72 6.19
C SER A 65 -2.25 5.22 6.28
N GLY A 66 -3.16 6.08 5.82
CA GLY A 66 -2.96 7.54 5.73
C GLY A 66 -2.74 8.21 7.09
N HIS A 67 -3.33 7.61 8.14
CA HIS A 67 -3.18 8.02 9.53
C HIS A 67 -1.89 7.49 10.17
N CYS A 68 -1.15 6.58 9.53
CA CYS A 68 0.08 6.04 10.07
C CYS A 68 1.23 7.07 10.01
N SER A 69 1.96 7.16 11.11
CA SER A 69 3.16 7.98 11.24
C SER A 69 4.31 7.51 10.35
N HIS A 70 5.30 8.39 10.13
CA HIS A 70 6.50 8.10 9.35
C HIS A 70 7.29 6.89 9.86
N GLU A 71 7.29 6.67 11.17
CA GLU A 71 7.94 5.56 11.86
C GLU A 71 7.50 4.18 11.34
N LYS A 72 6.25 4.05 10.87
CA LYS A 72 5.72 2.79 10.34
C LYS A 72 6.32 2.40 9.00
N GLN A 73 6.99 3.35 8.32
CA GLN A 73 7.63 3.19 7.01
C GLN A 73 6.73 2.47 5.99
N ILE A 74 5.45 2.86 5.96
CA ILE A 74 4.46 2.20 5.10
C ILE A 74 4.86 2.28 3.64
N ALA A 75 4.90 1.13 2.97
CA ALA A 75 5.17 1.02 1.54
C ALA A 75 4.04 0.27 0.82
N TYR A 76 3.75 0.69 -0.41
CA TYR A 76 2.77 0.01 -1.26
C TYR A 76 3.46 -0.83 -2.32
N TYR A 77 3.09 -2.11 -2.38
CA TYR A 77 3.54 -3.04 -3.39
C TYR A 77 2.43 -3.26 -4.41
N PHE A 78 2.60 -2.70 -5.61
CA PHE A 78 1.64 -2.87 -6.69
C PHE A 78 1.68 -4.31 -7.21
N LEU A 79 0.51 -4.94 -7.26
CA LEU A 79 0.39 -6.23 -7.94
C LEU A 79 0.44 -6.02 -9.47
N PRO A 80 0.97 -7.01 -10.21
CA PRO A 80 0.79 -7.04 -11.65
C PRO A 80 -0.72 -7.10 -11.94
N GLU A 81 -1.15 -6.40 -12.98
CA GLU A 81 -2.53 -6.54 -13.46
C GLU A 81 -2.76 -8.02 -13.81
N PRO A 82 -3.94 -8.58 -13.49
CA PRO A 82 -4.27 -9.92 -13.96
C PRO A 82 -4.14 -9.90 -15.48
N GLN A 83 -3.15 -10.62 -16.00
CA GLN A 83 -3.01 -10.81 -17.43
C GLN A 83 -4.25 -11.60 -17.89
N PRO A 84 -4.94 -11.15 -18.96
CA PRO A 84 -6.11 -11.85 -19.49
C PRO A 84 -5.77 -13.26 -19.97
#